data_AF-A0A940CJN5-F1
#
_entry.id   AF-A0A940CJN5-F1
#
_cell.length_a   1.000
_cell.length_b   1.000
_cell.length_c   1.000
_cell.angle_alpha   90.00
_cell.angle_beta   90.00
_cell.angle_gamma   90.00
#
_symmetry.space_group_name_H-M   'P 1'
#
loop_
_entity.id
_entity.type
_entity.pdbx_description
1 polymer ?
#
loop_
_entity_poly.entity_id
_entity_poly.type
_entity_poly.pdbx_seq_one_letter_code
_entity_poly.pdbx_strand_id
1 'polypeptide(L)'
;ELLNINTANALLKFIENPSTFDFFILINNKKSKIIETLKSRSLETKIFLDHEKQEEIFNNLVKVLNIKSHFSHNFKRYTAPGMLIKFSEYLKKLKIEQDTPFYDMAVILLDSYRKSKDDLCLDCIKFLLDIQFSKILKRDNIKVMEAIDSKNDILNLLNQCRNFNLSNSSVLQYFKTHPDYVQ
;
A
#
# COMPACT_ATOMS: atom_id res chain seq x y z
N GLU A 1 -3.27 -5.32 -18.28
CA GLU A 1 -3.34 -4.73 -19.62
C GLU A 1 -2.07 -4.90 -20.47
N LEU A 2 -0.85 -4.97 -19.90
CA LEU A 2 0.39 -5.01 -20.72
C LEU A 2 0.86 -6.40 -21.19
N LEU A 3 0.49 -7.48 -20.49
CA LEU A 3 0.92 -8.85 -20.79
C LEU A 3 -0.23 -9.63 -21.44
N ASN A 4 -0.58 -9.25 -22.67
CA ASN A 4 -1.58 -9.96 -23.47
C ASN A 4 -0.98 -11.21 -24.14
N ILE A 5 -1.81 -12.00 -24.82
CA ILE A 5 -1.40 -13.25 -25.48
C ILE A 5 -0.23 -13.03 -26.47
N ASN A 6 -0.24 -11.93 -27.22
CA ASN A 6 0.81 -11.64 -28.19
C ASN A 6 2.14 -11.33 -27.50
N THR A 7 2.12 -10.46 -26.47
CA THR A 7 3.31 -10.16 -25.66
C THR A 7 3.85 -11.42 -24.98
N ALA A 8 2.95 -12.29 -24.50
CA ALA A 8 3.32 -13.55 -23.86
C ALA A 8 3.98 -14.53 -24.82
N ASN A 9 3.43 -14.67 -26.03
CA ASN A 9 4.01 -15.53 -27.07
C ASN A 9 5.38 -15.03 -27.53
N ALA A 10 5.54 -13.70 -27.66
CA ALA A 10 6.83 -13.10 -27.95
C ALA A 10 7.85 -13.40 -26.83
N LEU A 11 7.46 -13.23 -25.56
CA LEU A 11 8.31 -13.56 -24.41
C LEU A 11 8.65 -15.05 -24.34
N LEU A 12 7.68 -15.93 -24.64
CA LEU A 12 7.91 -17.38 -24.69
C LEU A 12 8.98 -17.74 -25.71
N LYS A 13 8.98 -17.10 -26.89
CA LYS A 13 10.01 -17.35 -27.91
C LYS A 13 11.43 -17.07 -27.40
N PHE A 14 11.60 -16.02 -26.59
CA PHE A 14 12.89 -15.71 -25.95
C PHE A 14 13.25 -16.68 -24.82
N ILE A 15 12.26 -17.13 -24.05
CA ILE A 15 12.48 -18.09 -22.95
C ILE A 15 12.77 -19.51 -23.48
N GLU A 16 12.17 -19.90 -24.61
CA GLU A 16 12.38 -21.21 -25.22
C GLU A 16 13.71 -21.32 -25.97
N ASN A 17 14.20 -20.21 -26.53
CA ASN A 17 15.48 -20.15 -27.23
C ASN A 17 16.35 -19.01 -26.67
N PRO A 18 16.76 -19.09 -25.40
CA PRO A 18 17.61 -18.08 -24.79
C PRO A 18 19.03 -18.18 -25.36
N SER A 19 19.76 -17.08 -25.41
CA SER A 19 21.21 -17.15 -25.57
C SER A 19 21.87 -17.61 -24.28
N THR A 20 23.15 -17.96 -24.34
CA THR A 20 23.94 -18.38 -23.16
C THR A 20 24.08 -17.30 -22.09
N PHE A 21 23.77 -16.04 -22.42
CA PHE A 21 23.90 -14.90 -21.51
C PHE A 21 22.56 -14.33 -21.06
N ASP A 22 21.44 -14.92 -21.51
CA ASP A 22 20.11 -14.43 -21.17
C ASP A 22 19.60 -15.09 -19.88
N PHE A 23 19.27 -14.25 -18.89
CA PHE A 23 18.62 -14.66 -17.66
C PHE A 23 17.29 -13.91 -17.50
N PHE A 24 16.21 -14.64 -17.31
CA PHE A 24 14.86 -14.08 -17.16
C PHE A 24 14.39 -14.21 -15.71
N ILE A 25 14.07 -13.07 -15.08
CA ILE A 25 13.44 -13.01 -13.76
C ILE A 25 12.03 -12.46 -13.94
N LEU A 26 11.03 -13.31 -13.74
CA LEU A 26 9.62 -12.95 -13.86
C LEU A 26 9.03 -12.72 -12.47
N ILE A 27 8.58 -11.49 -12.21
CA ILE A 27 7.95 -11.12 -10.92
C ILE A 27 6.44 -11.12 -11.08
N ASN A 28 5.76 -12.04 -10.39
CA ASN A 28 4.31 -12.09 -10.34
C ASN A 28 3.78 -11.61 -8.97
N ASN A 29 3.05 -10.50 -8.97
CA ASN A 29 2.36 -9.96 -7.79
C ASN A 29 0.94 -10.53 -7.59
N LYS A 30 0.53 -11.52 -8.39
CA LYS A 30 -0.77 -12.20 -8.34
C LYS A 30 -2.01 -11.31 -8.58
N LYS A 31 -1.85 -10.10 -9.12
CA LYS A 31 -3.00 -9.24 -9.47
C LYS A 31 -3.85 -9.79 -10.62
N SER A 32 -3.27 -10.66 -11.47
CA SER A 32 -3.97 -11.31 -12.58
C SER A 32 -3.53 -12.77 -12.71
N LYS A 33 -4.34 -13.59 -13.38
CA LYS A 33 -3.97 -14.98 -13.68
C LYS A 33 -2.66 -15.01 -14.49
N ILE A 34 -1.70 -15.83 -14.05
CA ILE A 34 -0.46 -16.07 -14.82
C ILE A 34 -0.84 -16.85 -16.08
N ILE A 35 -0.17 -16.54 -17.18
CA ILE A 35 -0.27 -17.32 -18.41
C ILE A 35 0.40 -18.67 -18.15
N GLU A 36 -0.39 -19.74 -18.16
CA GLU A 36 0.04 -21.08 -17.74
C GLU A 36 1.26 -21.59 -18.53
N THR A 37 1.39 -21.20 -19.80
CA THR A 37 2.53 -21.55 -20.65
C THR A 37 3.86 -20.92 -20.22
N LEU A 38 3.84 -19.70 -19.66
CA LEU A 38 5.02 -19.09 -19.03
C LEU A 38 5.37 -19.82 -17.73
N LYS A 39 4.34 -20.16 -16.96
CA LYS A 39 4.52 -20.88 -15.68
C LYS A 39 5.16 -22.25 -15.89
N SER A 40 4.73 -23.02 -16.91
CA SER A 40 5.26 -24.37 -17.16
C SER A 40 6.73 -24.39 -17.60
N ARG A 41 7.28 -23.25 -18.04
CA ARG A 41 8.67 -23.08 -18.49
C ARG A 41 9.53 -22.30 -17.48
N SER A 42 9.00 -22.03 -16.29
CA SER A 42 9.66 -21.24 -15.26
C SER A 42 9.88 -22.07 -14.00
N LEU A 43 11.00 -21.83 -13.32
CA LEU A 43 11.18 -22.31 -11.95
C LEU A 43 10.43 -21.38 -10.97
N GLU A 44 9.31 -21.85 -10.42
CA GLU A 44 8.52 -21.06 -9.47
C GLU A 44 9.20 -21.00 -8.10
N THR A 45 9.65 -19.81 -7.72
CA THR A 45 10.11 -19.52 -6.35
C THR A 45 9.09 -18.64 -5.63
N LYS A 46 8.63 -19.07 -4.47
CA LYS A 46 7.71 -18.29 -3.62
C LYS A 46 8.49 -17.67 -2.48
N ILE A 47 8.35 -16.36 -2.32
CA ILE A 47 9.01 -15.60 -1.25
C ILE A 47 8.01 -15.42 -0.10
N PHE A 48 8.36 -15.93 1.08
CA PHE A 48 7.62 -15.73 2.31
C PHE A 48 8.51 -15.01 3.31
N LEU A 49 8.05 -13.87 3.80
CA LEU A 49 8.76 -13.07 4.80
C LEU A 49 7.91 -13.07 6.08
N ASP A 50 8.44 -13.71 7.11
CA ASP A 50 7.92 -13.57 8.48
C ASP A 50 8.18 -12.15 9.02
N HIS A 51 7.61 -11.84 10.17
CA HIS A 51 7.72 -10.52 10.77
C HIS A 51 9.17 -10.14 11.12
N GLU A 52 9.95 -11.09 11.64
CA GLU A 52 11.34 -10.85 12.04
C GLU A 52 12.20 -10.46 10.83
N LYS A 53 12.07 -11.19 9.71
CA LYS A 53 12.74 -10.84 8.45
C LYS A 53 12.27 -9.50 7.90
N GLN A 54 10.97 -9.20 7.99
CA GLN A 54 10.47 -7.89 7.55
C GLN A 54 11.10 -6.74 8.36
N GLU A 55 11.25 -6.92 9.67
CA GLU A 55 11.89 -5.95 10.55
C GLU A 55 13.39 -5.82 10.26
N GLU A 56 14.09 -6.94 10.04
CA GLU A 56 15.50 -6.94 9.63
C GLU A 56 15.69 -6.18 8.30
N ILE A 57 14.88 -6.50 7.29
CA ILE A 57 14.89 -5.82 6.00
C ILE A 57 14.65 -4.32 6.17
N PHE A 58 13.67 -3.93 6.98
CA PHE A 58 13.38 -2.52 7.24
C PHE A 58 14.58 -1.81 7.86
N ASN A 59 15.18 -2.38 8.92
CA ASN A 59 16.33 -1.80 9.60
C ASN A 59 17.53 -1.66 8.66
N ASN A 60 17.78 -2.67 7.83
CA ASN A 60 18.83 -2.63 6.80
C ASN A 60 18.58 -1.54 5.78
N LEU A 61 17.34 -1.39 5.29
CA LEU A 61 16.99 -0.34 4.34
C LEU A 61 17.14 1.05 4.96
N VAL A 62 16.72 1.26 6.21
CA VAL A 62 16.90 2.52 6.94
C VAL A 62 18.38 2.88 7.03
N LYS A 63 19.25 1.90 7.35
CA LYS A 63 20.70 2.09 7.43
C LYS A 63 21.32 2.41 6.07
N VAL A 64 21.03 1.61 5.04
CA VAL A 64 21.62 1.75 3.71
C VAL A 64 21.19 3.06 3.04
N LEU A 65 19.94 3.46 3.21
CA LEU A 65 19.38 4.68 2.61
C LEU A 65 19.56 5.92 3.49
N ASN A 66 20.15 5.78 4.68
CA ASN A 66 20.31 6.85 5.68
C ASN A 66 18.99 7.59 5.99
N ILE A 67 17.90 6.81 6.16
CA ILE A 67 16.57 7.36 6.42
C ILE A 67 16.51 7.93 7.83
N LYS A 68 16.08 9.18 7.97
CA LYS A 68 15.89 9.80 9.29
C LYS A 68 14.73 9.13 10.03
N SER A 69 14.83 9.03 11.34
CA SER A 69 13.73 8.51 12.18
C SER A 69 12.44 9.30 11.96
N HIS A 70 11.31 8.59 11.96
CA HIS A 70 9.98 9.14 11.79
C HIS A 70 8.97 8.26 12.54
N PHE A 71 7.87 8.84 13.03
CA PHE A 71 6.89 8.13 13.86
C PHE A 71 6.27 6.91 13.16
N SER A 72 6.16 6.96 11.82
CA SER A 72 5.62 5.85 11.04
C SER A 72 6.41 4.56 11.21
N HIS A 73 7.71 4.63 11.55
CA HIS A 73 8.58 3.46 11.74
C HIS A 73 8.11 2.58 12.91
N ASN A 74 7.28 3.08 13.81
CA ASN A 74 6.68 2.30 14.89
C ASN A 74 5.58 1.32 14.38
N PHE A 75 5.14 1.49 13.14
CA PHE A 75 4.03 0.75 12.54
C PHE A 75 4.50 -0.24 11.46
N LYS A 76 5.70 -0.82 11.64
CA LYS A 76 6.29 -1.88 10.79
C LYS A 76 5.33 -3.03 10.45
N ARG A 77 4.39 -3.35 11.34
CA ARG A 77 3.41 -4.43 11.18
C ARG A 77 2.32 -4.17 10.15
N TYR A 78 2.12 -2.93 9.74
CA TYR A 78 0.96 -2.54 8.93
C TYR A 78 1.26 -2.43 7.44
N THR A 79 2.53 -2.55 7.02
CA THR A 79 2.90 -2.47 5.61
C THR A 79 4.25 -3.12 5.33
N ALA A 80 4.56 -3.35 4.06
CA ALA A 80 5.85 -3.89 3.64
C ALA A 80 6.99 -2.88 3.91
N PRO A 81 8.22 -3.34 4.24
CA PRO A 81 9.34 -2.46 4.58
C PRO A 81 9.61 -1.34 3.57
N GLY A 82 9.59 -1.65 2.27
CA GLY A 82 9.80 -0.66 1.22
C GLY A 82 8.68 0.39 1.12
N MET A 83 7.43 0.00 1.39
CA MET A 83 6.32 0.94 1.45
C MET A 83 6.39 1.82 2.69
N LEU A 84 6.85 1.27 3.81
CA LEU A 84 7.01 2.05 5.04
C LEU A 84 8.01 3.19 4.89
N ILE A 85 9.10 2.97 4.15
CA ILE A 85 10.09 4.01 3.83
C ILE A 85 9.50 5.08 2.91
N LYS A 86 8.73 4.66 1.90
CA LYS A 86 8.02 5.62 1.04
C LYS A 86 7.07 6.48 1.86
N PHE A 87 6.29 5.87 2.76
CA PHE A 87 5.37 6.59 3.64
C PHE A 87 6.12 7.52 4.60
N SER A 88 7.22 7.09 5.22
CA SER A 88 7.94 7.92 6.18
C SER A 88 8.51 9.18 5.54
N GLU A 89 9.18 9.05 4.39
CA GLU A 89 9.71 10.21 3.66
C GLU A 89 8.59 11.09 3.10
N TYR A 90 7.46 10.50 2.68
CA TYR A 90 6.33 11.26 2.18
C TYR A 90 5.62 12.08 3.27
N LEU A 91 5.32 11.46 4.43
CA LEU A 91 4.71 12.12 5.58
C LEU A 91 5.60 13.26 6.10
N LYS A 92 6.91 13.03 6.17
CA LYS A 92 7.90 14.02 6.54
C LYS A 92 7.97 15.19 5.56
N LYS A 93 7.89 14.95 4.25
CA LYS A 93 7.79 16.01 3.22
C LYS A 93 6.55 16.88 3.43
N LEU A 94 5.44 16.27 3.83
CA LEU A 94 4.18 16.95 4.13
C LEU A 94 4.14 17.56 5.54
N LYS A 95 5.21 17.42 6.34
CA LYS A 95 5.31 17.87 7.74
C LYS A 95 4.19 17.31 8.62
N ILE A 96 3.77 16.08 8.36
CA ILE A 96 2.82 15.36 9.21
C ILE A 96 3.59 14.80 10.40
N GLU A 97 3.12 15.12 11.60
CA GLU A 97 3.72 14.69 12.86
C GLU A 97 2.84 13.63 13.55
N GLN A 98 3.40 12.94 14.55
CA GLN A 98 2.70 11.85 15.24
C GLN A 98 1.37 12.31 15.88
N ASP A 99 1.36 13.53 16.40
CA ASP A 99 0.25 14.10 17.16
C ASP A 99 -0.81 14.75 16.26
N THR A 100 -0.58 14.76 14.94
CA THR A 100 -1.59 15.24 13.99
C THR A 100 -2.81 14.31 14.02
N PRO A 101 -4.04 14.81 14.21
CA PRO A 101 -5.24 13.98 14.14
C PRO A 101 -5.37 13.26 12.80
N PHE A 102 -5.94 12.05 12.79
CA PHE A 102 -6.05 11.27 11.55
C PHE A 102 -6.82 12.02 10.46
N TYR A 103 -7.91 12.68 10.85
CA TYR A 103 -8.68 13.53 9.94
C TYR A 103 -7.80 14.55 9.22
N ASP A 104 -6.96 15.28 9.97
CA ASP A 104 -6.09 16.32 9.42
C ASP A 104 -5.00 15.72 8.53
N MET A 105 -4.41 14.59 8.94
CA MET A 105 -3.48 13.83 8.08
C MET A 105 -4.14 13.46 6.75
N ALA A 106 -5.39 12.96 6.80
CA ALA A 106 -6.11 12.53 5.61
C ALA A 106 -6.52 13.70 4.72
N VAL A 107 -6.88 14.86 5.28
CA VAL A 107 -7.12 16.10 4.51
C VAL A 107 -5.86 16.49 3.74
N ILE A 108 -4.71 16.56 4.40
CA ILE A 108 -3.43 16.91 3.77
C ILE A 108 -3.08 15.93 2.64
N LEU A 109 -3.24 14.63 2.89
CA LEU A 109 -2.93 13.58 1.90
C LEU A 109 -3.89 13.60 0.71
N LEU A 110 -5.19 13.80 0.94
CA LEU A 110 -6.18 13.93 -0.14
C LEU A 110 -5.91 15.18 -0.98
N ASP A 111 -5.56 16.30 -0.35
CA ASP A 111 -5.19 17.51 -1.09
C ASP A 111 -3.92 17.33 -1.91
N SER A 112 -2.92 16.60 -1.39
CA SER A 112 -1.74 16.22 -2.16
C SER A 112 -2.10 15.33 -3.35
N TYR A 113 -2.98 14.34 -3.14
CA TYR A 113 -3.50 13.48 -4.22
C TYR A 113 -4.21 14.28 -5.30
N ARG A 114 -5.04 15.26 -4.92
CA ARG A 114 -5.76 16.11 -5.87
C ARG A 114 -4.81 16.86 -6.80
N LYS A 115 -3.68 17.34 -6.27
CA LYS A 115 -2.68 18.13 -7.00
C LYS A 115 -1.77 17.26 -7.86
N SER A 116 -1.33 16.11 -7.35
CA SER A 116 -0.29 15.27 -7.97
C SER A 116 -0.83 14.06 -8.73
N LYS A 117 -2.04 13.59 -8.38
CA LYS A 117 -2.58 12.28 -8.75
C LYS A 117 -1.67 11.10 -8.36
N ASP A 118 -0.81 11.30 -7.36
CA ASP A 118 0.05 10.25 -6.84
C ASP A 118 -0.72 9.30 -5.92
N ASP A 119 -0.93 8.08 -6.40
CA ASP A 119 -1.60 6.99 -5.70
C ASP A 119 -0.97 6.66 -4.33
N LEU A 120 0.30 7.02 -4.11
CA LEU A 120 0.97 6.87 -2.82
C LEU A 120 0.22 7.60 -1.71
N CYS A 121 -0.46 8.72 -2.01
CA CYS A 121 -1.30 9.44 -1.05
C CYS A 121 -2.42 8.55 -0.52
N LEU A 122 -3.15 7.89 -1.43
CA LEU A 122 -4.27 7.03 -1.08
C LEU A 122 -3.79 5.78 -0.35
N ASP A 123 -2.68 5.19 -0.77
CA ASP A 123 -2.06 4.05 -0.07
C ASP A 123 -1.58 4.45 1.33
N CYS A 124 -1.08 5.67 1.51
CA CYS A 124 -0.68 6.20 2.81
C CYS A 124 -1.89 6.42 3.73
N ILE A 125 -3.01 6.93 3.21
CA ILE A 125 -4.27 7.04 3.97
C ILE A 125 -4.74 5.67 4.44
N LYS A 126 -4.71 4.65 3.57
CA LYS A 126 -5.09 3.28 3.93
C LYS A 126 -4.22 2.72 5.05
N PHE A 127 -2.90 2.94 4.96
CA PHE A 127 -1.96 2.55 6.01
C PHE A 127 -2.27 3.24 7.35
N LEU A 128 -2.53 4.55 7.34
CA LEU A 128 -2.89 5.29 8.55
C LEU A 128 -4.25 4.85 9.12
N LEU A 129 -5.21 4.54 8.24
CA LEU A 129 -6.53 4.02 8.60
C LEU A 129 -6.40 2.68 9.34
N ASP A 130 -5.58 1.76 8.84
CA ASP A 130 -5.31 0.49 9.52
C ASP A 130 -4.76 0.70 10.94
N ILE A 131 -3.83 1.64 11.09
CA ILE A 131 -3.28 2.01 12.40
C ILE A 131 -4.39 2.55 13.32
N GLN A 132 -5.23 3.46 12.83
CA GLN A 132 -6.29 4.04 13.67
C GLN A 132 -7.32 3.02 14.10
N PHE A 133 -7.82 2.20 13.17
CA PHE A 133 -8.77 1.14 13.49
C PHE A 133 -8.19 0.08 14.43
N SER A 134 -6.88 -0.19 14.36
CA SER A 134 -6.22 -1.06 15.35
C SER A 134 -6.24 -0.51 16.78
N LYS A 135 -6.21 0.82 16.94
CA LYS A 135 -6.30 1.50 18.24
C LYS A 135 -7.73 1.52 18.74
N ILE A 136 -8.69 1.78 17.84
CA ILE A 136 -10.11 1.73 18.13
C ILE A 136 -10.45 0.33 18.64
N LEU A 137 -10.22 -0.74 17.86
CA LEU A 137 -10.60 -2.12 18.21
C LEU A 137 -10.02 -2.67 19.53
N LYS A 138 -9.07 -1.99 20.16
CA LYS A 138 -8.51 -2.35 21.47
C LYS A 138 -9.23 -1.72 22.66
N ARG A 139 -10.18 -0.79 22.45
CA ARG A 139 -10.93 -0.16 23.55
C ARG A 139 -12.11 -1.04 23.96
N ASP A 140 -12.36 -1.15 25.25
CA ASP A 140 -13.52 -1.88 25.78
C ASP A 140 -14.83 -1.21 25.31
N ASN A 141 -15.85 -2.03 25.02
CA ASN A 141 -17.22 -1.62 24.60
C ASN A 141 -17.39 -1.10 23.16
N ILE A 142 -16.49 -1.41 22.23
CA ILE A 142 -16.71 -1.08 20.81
C ILE A 142 -17.58 -2.12 20.12
N LYS A 143 -18.51 -1.62 19.31
CA LYS A 143 -19.23 -2.43 18.33
C LYS A 143 -18.30 -2.74 17.16
N VAL A 144 -17.51 -3.81 17.33
CA VAL A 144 -16.48 -4.26 16.38
C VAL A 144 -17.02 -4.34 14.95
N MET A 145 -18.25 -4.82 14.79
CA MET A 145 -18.89 -4.91 13.47
C MET A 145 -19.06 -3.54 12.82
N GLU A 146 -19.60 -2.55 13.55
CA GLU A 146 -19.79 -1.19 13.03
C GLU A 146 -18.45 -0.52 12.66
N ALA A 147 -17.38 -0.79 13.43
CA ALA A 147 -16.05 -0.32 13.09
C ALA A 147 -15.52 -0.98 11.80
N ILE A 148 -15.70 -2.28 11.64
CA ILE A 148 -15.28 -2.99 10.41
C ILE A 148 -16.05 -2.49 9.19
N ASP A 149 -17.37 -2.30 9.32
CA ASP A 149 -18.22 -1.78 8.25
C ASP A 149 -17.79 -0.36 7.86
N SER A 150 -17.58 0.50 8.86
CA SER A 150 -17.11 1.87 8.63
C SER A 150 -15.75 1.91 7.91
N LYS A 151 -14.82 1.03 8.31
CA LYS A 151 -13.53 0.90 7.64
C LYS A 151 -13.70 0.49 6.17
N ASN A 152 -14.56 -0.49 5.90
CA ASN A 152 -14.80 -0.98 4.54
C ASN A 152 -15.40 0.11 3.64
N ASP A 153 -16.33 0.90 4.16
CA ASP A 153 -16.91 2.04 3.45
C ASP A 153 -15.85 3.07 3.06
N ILE A 154 -14.96 3.43 4.00
CA ILE A 154 -13.85 4.35 3.73
C ILE A 154 -12.92 3.78 2.65
N LEU A 155 -12.58 2.50 2.74
CA LEU A 155 -11.74 1.83 1.73
C LEU A 155 -12.38 1.84 0.35
N ASN A 156 -13.69 1.63 0.27
CA ASN A 156 -14.45 1.70 -0.97
C ASN A 156 -14.42 3.12 -1.57
N LEU A 157 -14.65 4.15 -0.75
CA LEU A 157 -14.56 5.54 -1.20
C LEU A 157 -13.16 5.89 -1.73
N LEU A 158 -12.09 5.48 -1.03
CA LEU A 158 -10.71 5.69 -1.50
C LEU A 158 -10.43 4.97 -2.83
N ASN A 159 -10.97 3.76 -3.02
CA ASN A 159 -10.85 3.04 -4.29
C ASN A 159 -11.62 3.74 -5.42
N GLN A 160 -12.78 4.32 -5.12
CA GLN A 160 -13.51 5.11 -6.10
C GLN A 160 -12.78 6.41 -6.47
N CYS A 161 -12.11 7.07 -5.51
CA CYS A 161 -11.23 8.21 -5.81
C CYS A 161 -10.07 7.85 -6.76
N ARG A 162 -9.52 6.63 -6.62
CA ARG A 162 -8.49 6.09 -7.52
C ARG A 162 -9.03 5.82 -8.93
N ASN A 163 -10.15 5.10 -9.03
CA ASN A 163 -10.63 4.58 -10.31
C ASN A 163 -11.46 5.59 -11.13
N PHE A 164 -12.20 6.46 -10.46
CA PHE A 164 -13.19 7.34 -11.10
C PHE A 164 -12.85 8.82 -10.94
N ASN A 165 -11.67 9.14 -10.39
CA ASN A 165 -11.23 10.52 -10.18
C ASN A 165 -12.24 11.39 -9.38
N LEU A 166 -13.09 10.74 -8.56
CA LEU A 166 -14.13 11.41 -7.78
C LEU A 166 -13.55 12.44 -6.83
N SER A 167 -14.35 13.46 -6.51
CA SER A 167 -13.94 14.53 -5.60
C SER A 167 -13.66 13.98 -4.20
N ASN A 168 -12.48 14.32 -3.67
CA ASN A 168 -12.07 14.04 -2.28
C ASN A 168 -13.12 14.42 -1.22
N SER A 169 -14.05 15.31 -1.58
CA SER A 169 -15.15 15.76 -0.74
C SER A 169 -16.00 14.62 -0.21
N SER A 170 -16.21 13.52 -0.95
CA SER A 170 -17.02 12.38 -0.49
C SER A 170 -16.35 11.64 0.67
N VAL A 171 -15.03 11.44 0.60
CA VAL A 171 -14.24 10.83 1.70
C VAL A 171 -14.28 11.74 2.93
N LEU A 172 -14.04 13.04 2.74
CA LEU A 172 -14.06 14.02 3.84
C LEU A 172 -15.44 14.20 4.45
N GLN A 173 -16.50 14.07 3.67
CA GLN A 173 -17.88 14.12 4.16
C GLN A 173 -18.19 12.90 5.03
N TYR A 174 -17.80 11.70 4.60
CA TYR A 174 -17.97 10.49 5.40
C TYR A 174 -17.26 10.59 6.75
N PHE A 175 -16.03 11.13 6.75
CA PHE A 175 -15.27 11.38 7.96
C PHE A 175 -15.96 12.34 8.93
N LYS A 176 -16.66 13.36 8.41
CA LYS A 176 -17.43 14.29 9.24
C LYS A 176 -18.69 13.66 9.84
N THR A 177 -19.33 12.73 9.14
CA THR A 177 -20.55 12.07 9.63
C THR A 177 -20.28 10.92 10.59
N HIS A 178 -19.03 10.45 10.68
CA HIS A 178 -18.61 9.33 11.55
C HIS A 178 -17.36 9.69 12.39
N PRO A 179 -17.44 10.69 13.28
CA PRO A 179 -16.28 11.19 14.03
C PRO A 179 -15.67 10.14 14.95
N ASP A 180 -16.48 9.24 15.52
CA ASP A 180 -16.03 8.21 16.49
C ASP A 180 -14.94 7.27 15.96
N TYR A 181 -14.81 7.17 14.63
CA TYR A 181 -13.86 6.28 13.96
C TYR A 181 -12.70 7.00 13.28
N VAL A 182 -12.71 8.33 13.28
CA VAL A 182 -11.85 9.15 12.40
C VAL A 182 -11.21 10.35 13.11
N GLN A 183 -11.79 10.83 14.22
CA GLN A 183 -11.27 11.92 15.05
C GLN A 183 -10.39 11.43 16.21
#